data_AF-A0A843BX09-F1
#
_entry.id   AF-A0A843BX09-F1
#
_cell.length_a   1.000
_cell.length_b   1.000
_cell.length_c   1.000
_cell.angle_alpha   90.00
_cell.angle_beta   90.00
_cell.angle_gamma   90.00
#
_symmetry.space_group_name_H-M   'P 1'
#
loop_
_entity.id
_entity.type
_entity.pdbx_description
1 polymer ?
#
loop_
_entity_poly.entity_id
_entity_poly.type
_entity_poly.pdbx_seq_one_letter_code
_entity_poly.pdbx_strand_id
1 'polypeptide(L)'
;MNHIEDEFEGVDGIKLFYQAWLPENPKAVVQVIHGFAEHSGRYKNVVNQLEPNGFAIYAHDLRGHGKSEGVQNYVDSMDQFVEDEKKFYDLIKKKHSNLKIFLLGHSMGSGIAMYFTKKYENLLTGLILSGTA
;
A
#
# COMPACT_ATOMS: atom_id res chain seq x y z
N MET A 1 -2.37 -9.12 -17.54
CA MET A 1 -2.30 -8.11 -16.47
C MET A 1 -3.48 -7.16 -16.56
N ASN A 2 -4.38 -7.23 -15.59
CA ASN A 2 -5.44 -6.22 -15.44
C ASN A 2 -4.89 -5.10 -14.53
N HIS A 3 -4.72 -3.89 -15.09
CA HIS A 3 -4.25 -2.72 -14.34
C HIS A 3 -5.43 -1.80 -14.03
N ILE A 4 -5.60 -1.46 -12.77
CA ILE A 4 -6.69 -0.63 -12.26
C ILE A 4 -6.07 0.62 -11.62
N GLU A 5 -6.64 1.78 -11.94
CA GLU A 5 -6.44 3.03 -11.22
C GLU A 5 -7.79 3.44 -10.62
N ASP A 6 -7.82 3.79 -9.34
CA ASP A 6 -9.06 4.11 -8.62
C ASP A 6 -8.71 4.88 -7.33
N GLU A 7 -9.71 5.28 -6.56
CA GLU A 7 -9.55 6.04 -5.32
C GLU A 7 -10.23 5.34 -4.14
N PHE A 8 -9.76 5.62 -2.92
CA PHE A 8 -10.46 5.27 -1.70
C PHE A 8 -10.45 6.45 -0.73
N GLU A 9 -11.40 6.44 0.21
CA GLU A 9 -11.47 7.46 1.24
C GLU A 9 -10.54 7.11 2.40
N GLY A 10 -9.47 7.88 2.58
CA GLY A 10 -8.57 7.86 3.74
C GLY A 10 -9.21 8.44 4.99
N VAL A 11 -8.47 8.56 6.09
CA VAL A 11 -8.96 9.27 7.29
C VAL A 11 -9.21 10.74 6.99
N ASP A 12 -10.13 11.33 7.74
CA ASP A 12 -10.59 12.72 7.58
C ASP A 12 -11.30 12.99 6.23
N GLY A 13 -11.71 11.94 5.52
CA GLY A 13 -12.49 12.04 4.29
C GLY A 13 -11.67 12.34 3.03
N ILE A 14 -10.33 12.29 3.14
CA ILE A 14 -9.42 12.60 2.03
C ILE A 14 -9.47 11.50 0.96
N LYS A 15 -9.41 11.87 -0.32
CA LYS A 15 -9.33 10.88 -1.41
C LYS A 15 -7.89 10.51 -1.69
N LEU A 16 -7.62 9.21 -1.63
CA LEU A 16 -6.31 8.64 -1.87
C LEU A 16 -6.35 7.78 -3.13
N PHE A 17 -5.49 8.14 -4.09
CA PHE A 17 -5.32 7.43 -5.34
C PHE A 17 -4.58 6.11 -5.09
N TYR A 18 -5.02 5.04 -5.74
CA TYR A 18 -4.29 3.79 -5.76
C TYR A 18 -4.27 3.12 -7.14
N GLN A 19 -3.27 2.26 -7.30
CA GLN A 19 -3.12 1.37 -8.43
C GLN A 19 -3.17 -0.08 -7.95
N ALA A 20 -3.71 -0.95 -8.80
CA ALA A 20 -3.67 -2.38 -8.61
C ALA A 20 -3.31 -3.11 -9.89
N TRP A 21 -2.42 -4.10 -9.77
CA TRP A 21 -2.03 -4.99 -10.86
C TRP A 21 -2.44 -6.41 -10.51
N LEU A 22 -3.42 -6.92 -11.26
CA LEU A 22 -4.11 -8.17 -10.94
C LEU A 22 -3.78 -9.26 -11.97
N PRO A 23 -3.19 -10.38 -11.54
CA PRO A 23 -3.18 -11.59 -12.33
C PRO A 23 -4.57 -12.23 -12.33
N GLU A 24 -4.83 -13.15 -13.27
CA GLU A 24 -6.14 -13.80 -13.40
C GLU A 24 -6.52 -14.63 -12.15
N ASN A 25 -5.54 -15.33 -11.57
CA ASN A 25 -5.73 -16.19 -10.39
C ASN A 25 -4.69 -15.83 -9.30
N PRO A 26 -4.92 -14.76 -8.50
CA PRO A 26 -3.96 -14.33 -7.50
C PRO A 26 -3.84 -15.34 -6.35
N LYS A 27 -2.60 -15.73 -6.02
CA LYS A 27 -2.30 -16.64 -4.89
C LYS A 27 -2.09 -15.92 -3.56
N ALA A 28 -1.74 -14.63 -3.61
CA ALA A 28 -1.55 -13.74 -2.48
C ALA A 28 -1.54 -12.29 -2.96
N VAL A 29 -1.68 -11.36 -2.02
CA VAL A 29 -1.59 -9.92 -2.26
C VAL A 29 -0.31 -9.36 -1.66
N VAL A 30 0.34 -8.42 -2.36
CA VAL A 30 1.38 -7.56 -1.80
C VAL A 30 0.88 -6.12 -1.83
N GLN A 31 0.64 -5.55 -0.65
CA GLN A 31 0.41 -4.12 -0.45
C GLN A 31 1.77 -3.42 -0.38
N VAL A 32 1.93 -2.33 -1.11
CA VAL A 32 3.19 -1.58 -1.21
C VAL A 32 2.99 -0.18 -0.64
N ILE A 33 3.88 0.19 0.30
CA ILE A 33 3.97 1.53 0.88
C ILE A 33 5.25 2.19 0.35
N HIS A 34 5.07 3.30 -0.35
CA HIS A 34 6.17 4.05 -0.91
C HIS A 34 6.87 4.94 0.14
N GLY A 35 8.09 5.37 -0.16
CA GLY A 35 8.90 6.28 0.64
C GLY A 35 8.54 7.75 0.48
N PHE A 36 9.30 8.62 1.13
CA PHE A 36 9.07 10.06 1.12
C PHE A 36 9.28 10.66 -0.28
N ALA A 37 8.41 11.61 -0.66
CA ALA A 37 8.48 12.37 -1.90
C ALA A 37 8.44 11.53 -3.21
N GLU A 38 7.98 10.28 -3.14
CA GLU A 38 7.69 9.45 -4.31
C GLU A 38 6.19 9.11 -4.41
N HIS A 39 5.84 8.04 -5.15
CA HIS A 39 4.46 7.62 -5.41
C HIS A 39 4.42 6.17 -5.91
N SER A 40 3.23 5.55 -5.90
CA SER A 40 2.97 4.14 -6.28
C SER A 40 3.53 3.75 -7.65
N GLY A 41 3.49 4.66 -8.62
CA GLY A 41 3.98 4.45 -9.99
C GLY A 41 5.48 4.13 -10.11
N ARG A 42 6.28 4.34 -9.07
CA ARG A 42 7.72 4.03 -9.07
C ARG A 42 8.03 2.53 -8.91
N TYR A 43 7.05 1.73 -8.51
CA TYR A 43 7.23 0.32 -8.16
C TYR A 43 7.01 -0.66 -9.32
N LYS A 44 7.13 -0.18 -10.57
CA LYS A 44 6.98 -1.04 -11.77
C LYS A 44 7.93 -2.23 -11.78
N ASN A 45 9.13 -2.10 -11.22
CA ASN A 45 10.07 -3.20 -11.04
C ASN A 45 9.50 -4.31 -10.14
N VAL A 46 8.83 -3.95 -9.05
CA VAL A 46 8.16 -4.91 -8.15
C VAL A 46 6.98 -5.56 -8.86
N VAL A 47 6.15 -4.77 -9.54
CA VAL A 47 5.00 -5.26 -10.31
C VAL A 47 5.42 -6.26 -11.38
N ASN A 48 6.38 -5.89 -12.23
CA ASN A 48 6.87 -6.72 -13.32
C ASN A 48 7.50 -8.03 -12.84
N GLN A 49 8.03 -8.04 -11.61
CA GLN A 49 8.60 -9.25 -11.03
C GLN A 49 7.54 -10.15 -10.38
N LEU A 50 6.55 -9.57 -9.70
CA LEU A 50 5.64 -10.34 -8.84
C LEU A 50 4.31 -10.70 -9.50
N GLU A 51 3.75 -9.83 -10.35
CA GLU A 51 2.46 -10.11 -11.01
C GLU A 51 2.51 -11.37 -11.91
N PRO A 52 3.54 -11.57 -12.76
CA PRO A 52 3.64 -12.79 -13.55
C PRO A 52 3.79 -14.07 -12.71
N ASN A 53 4.21 -13.92 -11.44
CA ASN A 53 4.32 -15.02 -10.48
C ASN A 53 3.03 -15.24 -9.67
N GLY A 54 1.91 -14.61 -10.05
CA GLY A 54 0.59 -14.81 -9.47
C GLY A 54 0.32 -13.98 -8.21
N PHE A 55 1.08 -12.91 -7.95
CA PHE A 55 0.80 -11.99 -6.85
C PHE A 55 0.00 -10.78 -7.34
N ALA A 56 -1.13 -10.50 -6.68
CA ALA A 56 -1.81 -9.22 -6.88
C ALA A 56 -1.05 -8.12 -6.15
N ILE A 57 -0.78 -7.01 -6.81
CA ILE A 57 -0.04 -5.88 -6.23
C ILE A 57 -0.99 -4.71 -6.07
N TYR A 58 -0.98 -4.10 -4.89
CA TYR A 58 -1.74 -2.90 -4.57
C TYR A 58 -0.79 -1.85 -4.01
N ALA A 59 -0.84 -0.64 -4.54
CA ALA A 59 -0.01 0.46 -4.08
C ALA A 59 -0.84 1.74 -4.16
N HIS A 60 -0.93 2.48 -3.06
CA HIS A 60 -1.57 3.79 -3.07
C HIS A 60 -0.52 4.90 -2.97
N ASP A 61 -0.89 6.09 -3.44
CA ASP A 61 -0.11 7.29 -3.20
C ASP A 61 -0.47 7.79 -1.80
N LEU A 62 0.52 7.89 -0.91
CA LEU A 62 0.32 8.41 0.45
C LEU A 62 -0.32 9.80 0.39
N ARG A 63 -1.06 10.19 1.44
CA ARG A 63 -1.59 11.55 1.56
C ARG A 63 -0.50 12.60 1.31
N GLY A 64 -0.84 13.64 0.53
CA GLY A 64 0.10 14.68 0.13
C GLY A 64 1.20 14.23 -0.84
N HIS A 65 1.07 13.06 -1.46
CA HIS A 65 2.00 12.53 -2.45
C HIS A 65 1.29 12.09 -3.74
N GLY A 66 2.04 12.08 -4.84
CA GLY A 66 1.55 11.59 -6.14
C GLY A 66 0.23 12.23 -6.58
N LYS A 67 -0.76 11.39 -6.87
CA LYS A 67 -2.12 11.79 -7.28
C LYS A 67 -3.11 11.89 -6.11
N SER A 68 -2.69 11.58 -4.88
CA SER A 68 -3.57 11.67 -3.70
C SER A 68 -3.76 13.10 -3.23
N GLU A 69 -4.92 13.37 -2.65
CA GLU A 69 -5.18 14.66 -2.01
C GLU A 69 -4.25 14.88 -0.80
N GLY A 70 -4.20 16.13 -0.33
CA GLY A 70 -3.47 16.55 0.86
C GLY A 70 -2.46 17.65 0.58
N VAL A 71 -1.96 18.27 1.65
CA VAL A 71 -0.87 19.25 1.52
C VAL A 71 0.41 18.51 1.17
N GLN A 72 1.10 18.97 0.13
CA GLN A 72 2.25 18.26 -0.43
C GLN A 72 3.33 18.00 0.63
N ASN A 73 3.74 16.72 0.76
CA ASN A 73 4.73 16.24 1.74
C ASN A 73 4.41 16.57 3.20
N TYR A 74 3.13 16.78 3.54
CA TYR A 74 2.69 17.12 4.88
C TYR A 74 1.76 16.06 5.44
N VAL A 75 1.92 15.78 6.73
CA VAL A 75 1.04 14.96 7.54
C VAL A 75 1.05 15.51 8.96
N ASP A 76 -0.09 15.46 9.66
CA ASP A 76 -0.16 15.93 11.05
C ASP A 76 0.53 14.94 12.01
N SER A 77 0.45 13.65 11.71
CA SER A 77 1.02 12.60 12.55
C SER A 77 1.29 11.31 11.79
N MET A 78 2.19 10.51 12.33
CA MET A 78 2.44 9.16 11.84
C MET A 78 1.18 8.27 11.86
N ASP A 79 0.28 8.51 12.81
CA ASP A 79 -0.98 7.78 12.91
C ASP A 79 -1.87 7.99 11.69
N GLN A 80 -1.90 9.18 11.08
CA GLN A 80 -2.69 9.41 9.86
C GLN A 80 -2.26 8.48 8.72
N PHE A 81 -0.96 8.30 8.50
CA PHE A 81 -0.48 7.33 7.52
C PHE A 81 -0.93 5.91 7.88
N VAL A 82 -0.74 5.50 9.14
CA VAL A 82 -1.07 4.14 9.60
C VAL A 82 -2.56 3.85 9.49
N GLU A 83 -3.43 4.83 9.76
CA GLU A 83 -4.87 4.67 9.62
C GLU A 83 -5.32 4.64 8.15
N ASP A 84 -4.68 5.40 7.26
CA ASP A 84 -4.91 5.27 5.82
C ASP A 84 -4.51 3.87 5.31
N GLU A 85 -3.35 3.36 5.75
CA GLU A 85 -2.91 2.00 5.42
C GLU A 85 -3.90 0.94 5.93
N LYS A 86 -4.54 1.19 7.09
CA LYS A 86 -5.58 0.31 7.61
C LYS A 86 -6.82 0.31 6.75
N LYS A 87 -7.30 1.48 6.34
CA LYS A 87 -8.42 1.59 5.41
C LYS A 87 -8.10 0.91 4.06
N PHE A 88 -6.88 1.09 3.56
CA PHE A 88 -6.45 0.45 2.32
C PHE A 88 -6.34 -1.07 2.46
N TYR A 89 -5.78 -1.57 3.56
CA TYR A 89 -5.76 -2.99 3.89
C TYR A 89 -7.18 -3.58 3.93
N ASP A 90 -8.14 -2.90 4.56
CA ASP A 90 -9.53 -3.38 4.65
C ASP A 90 -10.21 -3.43 3.29
N LEU A 91 -9.95 -2.44 2.43
CA LEU A 91 -10.40 -2.45 1.04
C LEU A 91 -9.84 -3.65 0.29
N ILE A 92 -8.53 -3.92 0.41
CA ILE A 92 -7.88 -5.07 -0.20
C ILE A 92 -8.46 -6.37 0.33
N LYS A 93 -8.61 -6.49 1.66
CA LYS A 93 -9.14 -7.68 2.32
C LYS A 93 -10.58 -7.96 1.92
N LYS A 94 -11.40 -6.93 1.72
CA LYS A 94 -12.77 -7.06 1.19
C LYS A 94 -12.77 -7.61 -0.24
N LYS A 95 -11.84 -7.15 -1.09
CA LYS A 95 -11.68 -7.63 -2.48
C LYS A 95 -11.10 -9.06 -2.54
N HIS A 96 -10.26 -9.43 -1.56
CA HIS A 96 -9.51 -10.70 -1.52
C HIS A 96 -9.67 -11.43 -0.18
N SER A 97 -10.91 -11.78 0.18
CA SER A 97 -11.27 -12.28 1.52
C SER A 97 -10.43 -13.45 2.03
N ASN A 98 -10.05 -14.37 1.14
CA ASN A 98 -9.33 -15.60 1.50
C ASN A 98 -7.82 -15.56 1.22
N LEU A 99 -7.29 -14.47 0.65
CA LEU A 99 -5.88 -14.42 0.30
C LEU A 99 -5.02 -13.92 1.46
N LYS A 100 -3.80 -14.44 1.49
CA LYS A 100 -2.70 -13.96 2.32
C LYS A 100 -2.28 -12.56 1.83
N ILE A 101 -2.05 -11.65 2.77
CA ILE A 101 -1.60 -10.29 2.47
C ILE A 101 -0.21 -10.10 3.06
N PHE A 102 0.72 -9.68 2.22
CA PHE A 102 2.06 -9.24 2.59
C PHE A 102 2.13 -7.72 2.48
N LEU A 103 2.91 -7.09 3.34
CA LEU A 103 3.17 -5.66 3.29
C LEU A 103 4.63 -5.40 2.94
N LEU A 104 4.86 -4.63 1.89
CA LEU A 104 6.18 -4.16 1.49
C LEU A 104 6.27 -2.66 1.77
N GLY A 105 7.21 -2.25 2.61
CA GLY A 105 7.55 -0.85 2.83
C GLY A 105 8.95 -0.52 2.32
N HIS A 106 9.13 0.70 1.82
CA HIS A 106 10.44 1.22 1.42
C HIS A 106 10.77 2.55 2.10
N SER A 107 11.99 2.70 2.63
CA SER A 107 12.48 3.93 3.25
C SER A 107 11.51 4.44 4.32
N MET A 108 10.95 5.65 4.19
CA MET A 108 9.87 6.14 5.06
C MET A 108 8.69 5.17 5.14
N GLY A 109 8.31 4.55 4.02
CA GLY A 109 7.27 3.53 3.94
C GLY A 109 7.58 2.26 4.75
N SER A 110 8.86 1.94 4.96
CA SER A 110 9.25 0.86 5.90
C SER A 110 8.90 1.23 7.34
N GLY A 111 9.11 2.49 7.73
CA GLY A 111 8.71 3.00 9.04
C GLY A 111 7.19 2.96 9.24
N ILE A 112 6.43 3.34 8.20
CA ILE A 112 4.95 3.21 8.20
C ILE A 112 4.55 1.74 8.35
N ALA A 113 5.14 0.83 7.56
CA ALA A 113 4.82 -0.59 7.61
C ALA A 113 5.11 -1.23 8.97
N MET A 114 6.22 -0.84 9.61
CA MET A 114 6.57 -1.28 10.97
C MET A 114 5.57 -0.77 12.00
N TYR A 115 5.21 0.53 11.96
CA TYR A 115 4.21 1.09 12.87
C TYR A 115 2.87 0.39 12.66
N PHE A 116 2.42 0.25 11.41
CA PHE A 116 1.21 -0.46 11.06
C PHE A 116 1.16 -1.86 11.67
N THR A 117 2.24 -2.65 11.50
CA THR A 117 2.32 -4.01 12.03
C THR A 117 2.29 -4.04 13.57
N LYS A 118 2.90 -3.04 14.22
CA LYS A 118 2.85 -2.90 15.68
C LYS A 118 1.46 -2.52 16.19
N LYS A 119 0.74 -1.65 15.48
CA LYS A 119 -0.60 -1.19 15.87
C LYS A 119 -1.67 -2.24 15.58
N TYR A 120 -1.52 -2.97 14.47
CA TYR A 120 -2.47 -3.95 13.97
C TYR A 120 -1.84 -5.35 13.88
N GLU A 121 -1.72 -5.98 15.04
CA GLU A 121 -1.09 -7.30 15.15
C GLU A 121 -1.86 -8.38 14.38
N ASN A 122 -1.13 -9.37 13.86
CA ASN A 122 -1.67 -10.58 13.22
C ASN A 122 -2.50 -10.37 11.94
N LEU A 123 -2.49 -9.18 11.33
CA LEU A 123 -3.18 -8.94 10.05
C LEU A 123 -2.40 -9.45 8.82
N LEU A 124 -1.08 -9.43 8.89
CA LEU A 124 -0.19 -9.69 7.76
C LEU A 124 0.40 -11.10 7.83
N THR A 125 0.53 -11.74 6.67
CA THR A 125 1.28 -13.00 6.54
C THR A 125 2.79 -12.76 6.58
N GLY A 126 3.25 -11.60 6.12
CA GLY A 126 4.65 -11.24 6.17
C GLY A 126 4.88 -9.76 5.92
N LEU A 127 5.98 -9.27 6.46
CA LEU A 127 6.46 -7.89 6.33
C LEU A 127 7.79 -7.89 5.58
N ILE A 128 7.89 -7.07 4.54
CA ILE A 128 9.08 -6.91 3.70
C ILE A 128 9.52 -5.45 3.84
N LEU A 129 10.75 -5.23 4.28
CA LEU A 129 11.28 -3.89 4.50
C LEU A 129 12.49 -3.63 3.61
N SER A 130 12.51 -2.49 2.94
CA SER A 130 13.57 -2.08 2.02
C SER A 130 14.13 -0.72 2.42
N GLY A 131 15.44 -0.60 2.59
CA GLY A 131 16.08 0.68 2.95
C GLY A 131 15.65 1.23 4.32
N THR A 132 15.38 0.36 5.29
CA THR A 132 15.06 0.74 6.68
C THR A 132 16.32 1.23 7.39
N ALA A 133 16.20 2.31 8.17
CA ALA A 133 17.24 2.81 9.06
C ALA A 133 17.03 2.31 10.50
#